data_AF-A0A969YGW7-F1
#
_entry.id   AF-A0A969YGW7-F1
#
_cell.length_a   1.000
_cell.length_b   1.000
_cell.length_c   1.000
_cell.angle_alpha   90.00
_cell.angle_beta   90.00
_cell.angle_gamma   90.00
#
_symmetry.space_group_name_H-M   'P 1'
#
loop_
_entity.id
_entity.type
_entity.pdbx_description
1 polymer ?
#
loop_
_entity_poly.entity_id
_entity_poly.type
_entity_poly.pdbx_seq_one_letter_code
_entity_poly.pdbx_strand_id
1 'polypeptide(L)'
;MKLNAIKGVCTKAKKFILYTDQEGTAEYIGTDEAMYPIDGFAIEESSIESLFDLSGKQMDKIKINSLPIDESGLSVAAGGYNNDSVMIESGMIPLWWGGSIHRTLEYGKKLYMVNTELTKPAEGSGDYVHFHFARNAAGEALIVIFDGMTVSGIVKPDSASIVESIQRYLKYMSLLGCDDTKTLQQAIDELPDNVQIGFGEAHARPEDYEGMEAQN
;
A
#
# COMPACT_ATOMS: atom_id res chain seq x y z
N MET A 1 -0.13 9.86 -13.20
CA MET A 1 -1.02 8.73 -12.84
C MET A 1 -0.80 7.48 -13.71
N LYS A 2 -0.70 6.28 -13.11
CA LYS A 2 -0.61 4.99 -13.84
C LYS A 2 -1.96 4.24 -13.79
N LEU A 3 -2.84 4.51 -14.74
CA LEU A 3 -4.18 3.86 -14.82
C LEU A 3 -4.10 2.32 -14.76
N ASN A 4 -3.09 1.71 -15.39
CA ASN A 4 -2.88 0.26 -15.31
C ASN A 4 -2.54 -0.24 -13.89
N ALA A 5 -1.82 0.57 -13.10
CA ALA A 5 -1.53 0.22 -11.70
C ALA A 5 -2.80 0.35 -10.84
N ILE A 6 -3.59 1.41 -11.05
CA ILE A 6 -4.90 1.59 -10.40
C ILE A 6 -5.83 0.41 -10.74
N LYS A 7 -5.90 0.01 -12.02
CA LYS A 7 -6.62 -1.19 -12.48
C LYS A 7 -6.20 -2.40 -11.69
N GLY A 8 -4.90 -2.65 -11.55
CA GLY A 8 -4.36 -3.79 -10.82
C GLY A 8 -4.85 -3.84 -9.37
N VAL A 9 -4.76 -2.70 -8.66
CA VAL A 9 -5.24 -2.58 -7.27
C VAL A 9 -6.75 -2.84 -7.17
N CYS A 10 -7.54 -2.13 -7.97
CA CYS A 10 -9.00 -2.20 -7.92
C CYS A 10 -9.55 -3.57 -8.33
N THR A 11 -8.99 -4.18 -9.37
CA THR A 11 -9.40 -5.51 -9.83
C THR A 11 -9.03 -6.61 -8.83
N LYS A 12 -7.87 -6.52 -8.17
CA LYS A 12 -7.49 -7.43 -7.08
C LYS A 12 -8.44 -7.30 -5.88
N ALA A 13 -8.79 -6.07 -5.52
CA ALA A 13 -9.77 -5.77 -4.47
C ALA A 13 -11.23 -6.05 -4.89
N LYS A 14 -11.48 -6.37 -6.17
CA LYS A 14 -12.80 -6.56 -6.80
C LYS A 14 -13.74 -5.37 -6.58
N LYS A 15 -13.18 -4.17 -6.55
CA LYS A 15 -13.97 -2.94 -6.37
C LYS A 15 -13.28 -1.73 -7.00
N PHE A 16 -14.09 -0.80 -7.49
CA PHE A 16 -13.70 0.58 -7.76
C PHE A 16 -14.58 1.47 -6.88
N ILE A 17 -13.95 2.41 -6.19
CA ILE A 17 -14.63 3.47 -5.45
C ILE A 17 -14.26 4.79 -6.08
N LEU A 18 -15.26 5.53 -6.55
CA LEU A 18 -15.15 6.92 -6.97
C LEU A 18 -15.37 7.81 -5.75
N TYR A 19 -14.36 8.59 -5.38
CA TYR A 19 -14.47 9.51 -4.26
C TYR A 19 -14.83 10.89 -4.77
N THR A 20 -15.98 11.39 -4.33
CA THR A 20 -16.58 12.61 -4.86
C THR A 20 -16.40 13.80 -3.94
N ASP A 21 -16.31 14.98 -4.55
CA ASP A 21 -16.46 16.25 -3.85
C ASP A 21 -17.91 16.47 -3.37
N GLN A 22 -18.19 17.67 -2.83
CA GLN A 22 -19.52 18.06 -2.36
C GLN A 22 -20.55 18.24 -3.48
N GLU A 23 -20.09 18.40 -4.73
CA GLU A 23 -20.93 18.54 -5.91
C GLU A 23 -21.23 17.18 -6.57
N GLY A 24 -20.65 16.10 -6.05
CA GLY A 24 -20.79 14.74 -6.59
C GLY A 24 -19.83 14.44 -7.74
N THR A 25 -18.85 15.30 -7.99
CA THR A 25 -17.82 15.10 -9.01
C THR A 25 -16.72 14.23 -8.44
N ALA A 26 -16.36 13.15 -9.13
CA ALA A 26 -15.23 12.31 -8.73
C ALA A 26 -13.92 13.13 -8.78
N GLU A 27 -13.14 13.09 -7.70
CA GLU A 27 -11.78 13.66 -7.65
C GLU A 27 -10.72 12.58 -7.44
N TYR A 28 -11.09 11.45 -6.82
CA TYR A 28 -10.21 10.30 -6.62
C TYR A 28 -10.88 9.00 -7.03
N ILE A 29 -10.06 7.99 -7.29
CA ILE A 29 -10.47 6.62 -7.55
C ILE A 29 -9.63 5.65 -6.74
N GLY A 30 -10.22 4.55 -6.29
CA GLY A 30 -9.46 3.47 -5.67
C GLY A 30 -10.30 2.43 -4.96
N THR A 31 -9.93 2.13 -3.72
CA THR A 31 -10.48 1.09 -2.84
C THR A 31 -10.58 1.62 -1.42
N ASP A 32 -11.18 0.86 -0.50
CA ASP A 32 -11.25 1.17 0.93
C ASP A 32 -9.89 1.31 1.63
N GLU A 33 -8.81 0.88 0.99
CA GLU A 33 -7.44 0.96 1.51
C GLU A 33 -6.59 2.06 0.86
N ALA A 34 -6.99 2.56 -0.30
CA ALA A 34 -6.19 3.50 -1.08
C ALA A 34 -7.02 4.31 -2.06
N MET A 35 -6.71 5.60 -2.22
CA MET A 35 -7.30 6.46 -3.24
C MET A 35 -6.23 7.26 -3.99
N TYR A 36 -6.47 7.46 -5.28
CA TYR A 36 -5.54 8.12 -6.21
C TYR A 36 -6.27 9.25 -6.93
N PRO A 37 -5.68 10.46 -7.03
CA PRO A 37 -6.31 11.57 -7.71
C PRO A 37 -6.51 11.22 -9.19
N ILE A 38 -7.62 11.66 -9.76
CA ILE A 38 -7.95 11.41 -11.17
C ILE A 38 -7.49 12.54 -12.09
N ASP A 39 -6.68 13.49 -11.60
CA ASP A 39 -5.98 14.53 -12.38
C ASP A 39 -6.83 15.20 -13.51
N GLY A 40 -8.11 15.48 -13.24
CA GLY A 40 -9.01 16.14 -14.19
C GLY A 40 -9.66 15.22 -15.24
N PHE A 41 -9.50 13.90 -15.14
CA PHE A 41 -10.30 12.95 -15.90
C PHE A 41 -11.71 12.89 -15.31
N ALA A 42 -12.73 13.20 -16.11
CA ALA A 42 -14.11 12.95 -15.72
C ALA A 42 -14.35 11.43 -15.73
N ILE A 43 -14.37 10.82 -14.55
CA ILE A 43 -14.66 9.39 -14.39
C ILE A 43 -16.03 9.24 -13.75
N GLU A 44 -16.91 8.57 -14.48
CA GLU A 44 -18.22 8.14 -14.01
C GLU A 44 -18.28 6.61 -13.92
N GLU A 45 -19.22 6.06 -13.16
CA GLU A 45 -19.37 4.61 -13.00
C GLU A 45 -19.51 3.88 -14.34
N SER A 46 -20.25 4.46 -15.28
CA SER A 46 -20.45 3.91 -16.64
C SER A 46 -19.20 3.93 -17.51
N SER A 47 -18.20 4.74 -17.16
CA SER A 47 -16.93 4.81 -17.91
C SER A 47 -15.87 3.83 -17.42
N ILE A 48 -16.05 3.17 -16.27
CA ILE A 48 -15.03 2.31 -15.66
C ILE A 48 -14.64 1.15 -16.58
N GLU A 49 -15.62 0.47 -17.19
CA GLU A 49 -15.36 -0.68 -18.06
C GLU A 49 -14.46 -0.29 -19.25
N SER A 50 -14.79 0.82 -19.92
CA SER A 50 -14.06 1.29 -21.09
C SER A 50 -12.73 1.94 -20.74
N LEU A 51 -12.67 2.75 -19.68
CA LEU A 51 -11.47 3.46 -19.25
C LEU A 51 -10.36 2.49 -18.81
N PHE A 52 -10.74 1.41 -18.12
CA PHE A 52 -9.80 0.43 -17.62
C PHE A 52 -9.67 -0.81 -18.52
N ASP A 53 -10.30 -0.84 -19.69
CA ASP A 53 -10.25 -2.00 -20.62
C ASP A 53 -10.56 -3.31 -19.87
N LEU A 54 -11.73 -3.35 -19.22
CA LEU A 54 -12.22 -4.50 -18.48
C LEU A 54 -13.14 -5.33 -19.37
N SER A 55 -12.96 -6.66 -19.38
CA SER A 55 -13.92 -7.56 -20.01
C SER A 55 -15.20 -7.67 -19.18
N GLY A 56 -16.34 -7.95 -19.80
CA GLY A 56 -17.61 -8.17 -19.09
C GLY A 56 -17.51 -9.20 -17.95
N LYS A 57 -16.73 -10.28 -18.15
CA LYS A 57 -16.48 -11.29 -17.10
C LYS A 57 -15.73 -10.76 -15.87
N GLN A 58 -14.90 -9.74 -16.06
CA GLN A 58 -14.23 -9.04 -14.95
C GLN A 58 -15.22 -8.11 -14.26
N MET A 59 -16.00 -7.35 -15.04
CA MET A 59 -17.02 -6.44 -14.54
C MET A 59 -18.06 -7.15 -13.66
N ASP A 60 -18.50 -8.35 -14.03
CA ASP A 60 -19.46 -9.15 -13.25
C ASP A 60 -19.00 -9.44 -11.81
N LYS A 61 -17.69 -9.36 -11.54
CA LYS A 61 -17.09 -9.66 -10.23
C LYS A 61 -16.71 -8.42 -9.45
N ILE A 62 -16.83 -7.24 -10.06
CA ILE A 62 -16.32 -5.97 -9.55
C ILE A 62 -17.50 -5.13 -9.09
N LYS A 63 -17.41 -4.58 -7.88
CA LYS A 63 -18.36 -3.58 -7.39
C LYS A 63 -17.87 -2.18 -7.74
N ILE A 64 -18.75 -1.34 -8.28
CA ILE A 64 -18.45 0.07 -8.51
C ILE A 64 -19.35 0.86 -7.58
N ASN A 65 -18.74 1.74 -6.78
CA ASN A 65 -19.44 2.60 -5.83
C ASN A 65 -18.94 4.03 -5.98
N SER A 66 -19.82 4.99 -5.68
CA SER A 66 -19.44 6.39 -5.45
C SER A 66 -19.60 6.73 -3.97
N LEU A 67 -18.66 7.45 -3.38
CA LEU A 67 -18.64 7.80 -1.95
C LEU A 67 -18.09 9.22 -1.76
N PRO A 68 -18.72 10.08 -0.95
CA PRO A 68 -18.14 11.37 -0.58
C PRO A 68 -16.75 11.21 0.07
N ILE A 69 -15.80 12.09 -0.28
CA ILE A 69 -14.42 12.03 0.22
C ILE A 69 -14.38 12.09 1.76
N ASP A 70 -15.20 12.92 2.39
CA ASP A 70 -15.26 13.06 3.85
C ASP A 70 -15.74 11.78 4.58
N GLU A 71 -16.52 10.94 3.91
CA GLU A 71 -16.99 9.65 4.42
C GLU A 71 -16.04 8.47 4.12
N SER A 72 -14.99 8.70 3.32
CA SER A 72 -14.09 7.64 2.84
C SER A 72 -13.25 6.95 3.91
N GLY A 73 -13.01 7.61 5.04
CA GLY A 73 -11.95 7.25 5.98
C GLY A 73 -10.53 7.44 5.43
N LEU A 74 -10.38 7.91 4.19
CA LEU A 74 -9.12 8.25 3.51
C LEU A 74 -8.93 9.78 3.38
N SER A 75 -9.95 10.57 3.70
CA SER A 75 -9.81 12.02 3.79
C SER A 75 -8.86 12.41 4.92
N VAL A 76 -7.90 13.27 4.58
CA VAL A 76 -6.93 13.79 5.55
C VAL A 76 -7.50 15.02 6.25
N ALA A 77 -7.37 15.06 7.58
CA ALA A 77 -7.77 16.22 8.36
C ALA A 77 -7.01 17.49 7.91
N ALA A 78 -7.64 18.67 8.05
CA ALA A 78 -7.02 19.94 7.68
C ALA A 78 -5.67 20.14 8.38
N GLY A 79 -4.61 20.44 7.61
CA GLY A 79 -3.23 20.54 8.13
C GLY A 79 -2.59 19.19 8.49
N GLY A 80 -3.22 18.07 8.10
CA GLY A 80 -2.82 16.71 8.47
C GLY A 80 -1.52 16.24 7.83
N TYR A 81 -0.98 16.95 6.84
CA TYR A 81 0.38 16.74 6.33
C TYR A 81 1.09 18.09 6.12
N ASN A 82 2.34 18.16 6.57
CA ASN A 82 3.26 19.29 6.43
C ASN A 82 4.72 18.80 6.34
N ASN A 83 5.69 19.70 6.27
CA ASN A 83 7.11 19.31 6.22
C ASN A 83 7.60 18.52 7.44
N ASP A 84 6.95 18.66 8.61
CA ASP A 84 7.30 17.92 9.83
C ASP A 84 6.64 16.53 9.88
N SER A 85 5.79 16.20 8.90
CA SER A 85 5.12 14.91 8.77
C SER A 85 5.85 13.93 7.85
N VAL A 86 7.00 14.32 7.29
CA VAL A 86 7.82 13.47 6.41
C VAL A 86 8.16 12.17 7.15
N MET A 87 7.85 11.06 6.49
CA MET A 87 8.23 9.73 6.94
C MET A 87 9.56 9.37 6.28
N ILE A 88 10.44 8.74 7.05
CA ILE A 88 11.68 8.20 6.52
C ILE A 88 11.51 6.72 6.25
N GLU A 89 12.10 6.22 5.17
CA GLU A 89 12.23 4.77 5.02
C GLU A 89 13.11 4.26 6.16
N SER A 90 12.61 3.26 6.90
CA SER A 90 13.21 2.82 8.17
C SER A 90 14.59 2.14 8.00
N GLY A 91 15.08 2.00 6.76
CA GLY A 91 16.30 1.24 6.43
C GLY A 91 16.16 -0.27 6.63
N MET A 92 14.99 -0.74 7.09
CA MET A 92 14.65 -2.15 7.16
C MET A 92 14.38 -2.70 5.75
N ILE A 93 14.74 -3.97 5.54
CA ILE A 93 14.46 -4.69 4.30
C ILE A 93 12.93 -4.77 4.12
N PRO A 94 12.39 -4.56 2.91
CA PRO A 94 10.97 -4.79 2.63
C PRO A 94 10.51 -6.15 3.15
N LEU A 95 9.35 -6.19 3.81
CA LEU A 95 8.83 -7.39 4.46
C LEU A 95 7.84 -8.10 3.55
N TRP A 96 7.97 -9.43 3.41
CA TRP A 96 6.95 -10.22 2.74
C TRP A 96 5.91 -10.68 3.74
N TRP A 97 4.67 -10.23 3.54
CA TRP A 97 3.58 -10.37 4.50
C TRP A 97 2.23 -10.51 3.77
N GLY A 98 1.39 -11.47 4.20
CA GLY A 98 0.05 -11.65 3.62
C GLY A 98 0.03 -11.91 2.10
N GLY A 99 1.12 -12.42 1.52
CA GLY A 99 1.27 -12.62 0.08
C GLY A 99 1.70 -11.37 -0.71
N SER A 100 2.01 -10.26 -0.04
CA SER A 100 2.46 -9.01 -0.67
C SER A 100 3.76 -8.51 -0.03
N ILE A 101 4.45 -7.59 -0.72
CA ILE A 101 5.64 -6.93 -0.21
C ILE A 101 5.21 -5.63 0.48
N HIS A 102 5.73 -5.40 1.67
CA HIS A 102 5.41 -4.25 2.50
C HIS A 102 6.67 -3.41 2.72
N ARG A 103 6.53 -2.10 2.51
CA ARG A 103 7.56 -1.11 2.83
C ARG A 103 7.42 -0.71 4.29
N THR A 104 8.56 -0.51 4.93
CA THR A 104 8.66 -0.02 6.31
C THR A 104 8.99 1.47 6.33
N LEU A 105 8.09 2.27 6.90
CA LEU A 105 8.23 3.71 7.07
C LEU A 105 8.30 4.04 8.57
N GLU A 106 9.11 5.03 8.94
CA GLU A 106 9.19 5.51 10.31
C GLU A 106 8.68 6.94 10.42
N TYR A 107 7.86 7.17 11.45
CA TYR A 107 7.43 8.50 11.85
C TYR A 107 7.33 8.59 13.37
N GLY A 108 8.02 9.58 13.97
CA GLY A 108 7.99 9.81 15.42
C GLY A 108 8.39 8.58 16.26
N LYS A 109 9.42 7.83 15.81
CA LYS A 109 9.89 6.56 16.41
C LYS A 109 8.89 5.40 16.35
N LYS A 110 7.81 5.55 15.57
CA LYS A 110 6.85 4.47 15.29
C LYS A 110 7.09 3.93 13.89
N LEU A 111 7.03 2.61 13.78
CA LEU A 111 7.08 1.91 12.51
C LEU A 111 5.66 1.84 11.93
N TYR A 112 5.59 2.06 10.63
CA TYR A 112 4.40 1.86 9.81
C TYR A 112 4.80 0.92 8.68
N MET A 113 3.91 -0.01 8.35
CA MET A 113 4.06 -0.84 7.18
C MET A 113 2.99 -0.46 6.17
N VAL A 114 3.35 -0.52 4.89
CA VAL A 114 2.41 -0.23 3.79
C VAL A 114 2.63 -1.23 2.67
N ASN A 115 1.53 -1.81 2.19
CA ASN A 115 1.57 -2.71 1.05
C ASN A 115 2.05 -1.94 -0.19
N THR A 116 3.17 -2.38 -0.77
CA THR A 116 3.78 -1.73 -1.94
C THR A 116 2.88 -1.78 -3.17
N GLU A 117 1.94 -2.73 -3.26
CA GLU A 117 0.97 -2.74 -4.34
C GLU A 117 0.02 -1.54 -4.29
N LEU A 118 -0.30 -1.03 -3.09
CA LEU A 118 -1.13 0.15 -2.90
C LEU A 118 -0.36 1.45 -3.18
N THR A 119 0.96 1.47 -3.03
CA THR A 119 1.76 2.67 -3.30
C THR A 119 2.15 2.80 -4.77
N LYS A 120 2.30 1.68 -5.49
CA LYS A 120 2.69 1.64 -6.91
C LYS A 120 1.94 2.60 -7.85
N PRO A 121 0.61 2.82 -7.73
CA PRO A 121 -0.08 3.75 -8.62
C PRO A 121 0.27 5.22 -8.40
N ALA A 122 0.68 5.55 -7.16
CA ALA A 122 1.10 6.88 -6.73
C ALA A 122 2.60 7.13 -6.96
N GLU A 123 3.38 6.06 -7.09
CA GLU A 123 4.79 6.10 -7.45
C GLU A 123 4.92 6.32 -8.97
N GLY A 124 5.24 7.55 -9.38
CA GLY A 124 5.40 7.95 -10.79
C GLY A 124 6.58 7.26 -11.51
N SER A 125 7.10 7.92 -12.54
CA SER A 125 8.39 7.59 -13.14
C SER A 125 9.53 8.49 -12.63
N GLY A 126 9.20 9.44 -11.74
CA GLY A 126 10.14 10.40 -11.18
C GLY A 126 10.99 9.82 -10.06
N ASP A 127 12.16 10.41 -9.86
CA ASP A 127 13.16 9.99 -8.87
C ASP A 127 12.81 10.40 -7.42
N TYR A 128 11.69 11.12 -7.20
CA TYR A 128 11.35 11.75 -5.92
C TYR A 128 9.93 11.43 -5.47
N VAL A 129 9.77 10.26 -4.85
CA VAL A 129 8.55 9.90 -4.10
C VAL A 129 8.79 10.16 -2.62
N HIS A 130 7.87 10.88 -1.98
CA HIS A 130 7.94 11.16 -0.55
C HIS A 130 6.65 10.72 0.15
N PHE A 131 6.81 10.22 1.38
CA PHE A 131 5.70 9.76 2.21
C PHE A 131 5.53 10.70 3.38
N HIS A 132 4.28 11.07 3.65
CA HIS A 132 3.91 11.91 4.77
C HIS A 132 2.90 11.20 5.65
N PHE A 133 3.14 11.25 6.95
CA PHE A 133 2.21 10.76 7.94
C PHE A 133 1.02 11.72 8.04
N ALA A 134 -0.18 11.18 8.04
CA ALA A 134 -1.40 11.94 8.23
C ALA A 134 -2.38 11.21 9.15
N ARG A 135 -3.45 11.92 9.52
CA ARG A 135 -4.60 11.32 10.17
C ARG A 135 -5.89 11.71 9.47
N ASN A 136 -6.85 10.80 9.46
CA ASN A 136 -8.21 11.14 9.12
C ASN A 136 -8.95 11.81 10.30
N ALA A 137 -10.20 12.21 10.09
CA ALA A 137 -11.02 12.85 11.12
C ALA A 137 -11.27 11.95 12.36
N ALA A 138 -11.24 10.62 12.19
CA ALA A 138 -11.35 9.65 13.28
C ALA A 138 -10.01 9.45 14.04
N GLY A 139 -8.93 10.11 13.61
CA GLY A 139 -7.60 9.97 14.19
C GLY A 139 -6.83 8.74 13.72
N GLU A 140 -7.34 7.99 12.75
CA GLU A 140 -6.67 6.83 12.18
C GLU A 140 -5.47 7.27 11.32
N ALA A 141 -4.42 6.46 11.30
CA ALA A 141 -3.21 6.77 10.54
C ALA A 141 -3.47 6.63 9.03
N LEU A 142 -2.95 7.59 8.28
CA LEU A 142 -2.90 7.58 6.82
C LEU A 142 -1.48 7.88 6.35
N ILE A 143 -1.16 7.43 5.15
CA ILE A 143 0.09 7.75 4.47
C ILE A 143 -0.28 8.51 3.19
N VAL A 144 0.17 9.75 3.10
CA VAL A 144 0.04 10.59 1.92
C VAL A 144 1.30 10.44 1.08
N ILE A 145 1.13 10.11 -0.19
CA ILE A 145 2.21 9.89 -1.14
C ILE A 145 2.28 11.12 -2.04
N PHE A 146 3.49 11.66 -2.18
CA PHE A 146 3.78 12.76 -3.07
C PHE A 146 4.65 12.27 -4.23
N ASP A 147 4.28 12.66 -5.45
CA ASP A 147 5.15 12.65 -6.63
C ASP A 147 5.59 14.09 -6.87
N GLY A 148 6.85 14.40 -6.54
CA GLY A 148 7.33 15.79 -6.46
C GLY A 148 6.57 16.60 -5.41
N MET A 149 5.78 17.60 -5.86
CA MET A 149 5.04 18.52 -4.97
C MET A 149 3.52 18.22 -4.93
N THR A 150 3.05 17.24 -5.69
CA THR A 150 1.62 16.92 -5.81
C THR A 150 1.31 15.64 -5.06
N VAL A 151 0.18 15.62 -4.35
CA VAL A 151 -0.37 14.39 -3.80
C VAL A 151 -0.68 13.46 -4.97
N SER A 152 -0.12 12.25 -4.95
CA SER A 152 -0.30 11.23 -5.98
C SER A 152 -1.04 10.00 -5.46
N GLY A 153 -1.27 9.92 -4.15
CA GLY A 153 -2.14 8.91 -3.55
C GLY A 153 -2.22 9.04 -2.03
N ILE A 154 -3.27 8.46 -1.46
CA ILE A 154 -3.45 8.35 -0.01
C ILE A 154 -3.78 6.89 0.28
N VAL A 155 -3.05 6.28 1.21
CA VAL A 155 -3.15 4.85 1.52
C VAL A 155 -3.22 4.61 3.03
N LYS A 156 -3.94 3.58 3.43
CA LYS A 156 -3.91 3.09 4.81
C LYS A 156 -2.62 2.29 5.06
N PRO A 157 -1.93 2.50 6.18
CA PRO A 157 -0.91 1.56 6.63
C PRO A 157 -1.57 0.24 7.05
N ASP A 158 -0.76 -0.80 7.16
CA ASP A 158 -1.18 -2.04 7.83
C ASP A 158 -1.62 -1.75 9.27
N SER A 159 -2.52 -2.60 9.77
CA SER A 159 -3.02 -2.43 11.13
C SER A 159 -1.88 -2.43 12.16
N ALA A 160 -1.99 -1.57 13.18
CA ALA A 160 -0.99 -1.48 14.24
C ALA A 160 -0.74 -2.84 14.91
N SER A 161 -1.78 -3.69 15.04
CA SER A 161 -1.67 -5.02 15.63
C SER A 161 -0.73 -5.96 14.84
N ILE A 162 -0.76 -5.89 13.51
CA ILE A 162 0.14 -6.66 12.64
C ILE A 162 1.57 -6.16 12.80
N VAL A 163 1.75 -4.83 12.75
CA VAL A 163 3.08 -4.22 12.88
C VAL A 163 3.70 -4.54 14.24
N GLU A 164 2.93 -4.43 15.32
CA GLU A 164 3.37 -4.78 16.67
C GLU A 164 3.76 -6.25 16.80
N SER A 165 3.01 -7.15 16.15
CA SER A 165 3.31 -8.60 16.13
C SER A 165 4.65 -8.86 15.42
N ILE A 166 4.87 -8.23 14.27
CA ILE A 166 6.12 -8.33 13.51
C ILE A 166 7.29 -7.72 14.30
N GLN A 167 7.11 -6.55 14.91
CA GLN A 167 8.15 -5.92 15.73
C GLN A 167 8.52 -6.79 16.93
N ARG A 168 7.54 -7.42 17.56
CA ARG A 168 7.78 -8.36 18.65
C ARG A 168 8.58 -9.57 18.17
N TYR A 169 8.22 -10.15 17.02
CA TYR A 169 8.97 -11.23 16.40
C TYR A 169 10.42 -10.84 16.10
N LEU A 170 10.65 -9.71 15.43
CA LEU A 170 12.00 -9.22 15.10
C LEU A 170 12.83 -8.93 16.35
N LYS A 171 12.21 -8.43 17.42
CA LYS A 171 12.87 -8.23 18.71
C LYS A 171 13.24 -9.56 19.36
N TYR A 172 12.38 -10.58 19.28
CA TYR A 172 12.75 -11.91 19.75
C TYR A 172 13.92 -12.50 18.96
N MET A 173 13.89 -12.37 17.63
CA MET A 173 14.99 -12.82 16.76
C MET A 173 16.33 -12.17 17.10
N SER A 174 16.34 -10.86 17.37
CA SER A 174 17.57 -10.14 17.73
C SER A 174 18.07 -10.48 19.14
N LEU A 175 17.16 -10.71 20.09
CA LEU A 175 17.49 -11.14 21.45
C LEU A 175 18.02 -12.58 21.50
N LEU A 176 17.59 -13.44 20.58
CA LEU A 176 17.94 -14.85 20.56
C LEU A 176 19.30 -15.15 19.94
N GLY A 177 19.92 -14.20 19.23
CA GLY A 177 21.22 -14.42 18.56
C GLY A 177 21.30 -15.75 17.79
N CYS A 178 20.17 -16.19 17.24
CA CYS A 178 19.79 -17.57 16.94
C CYS A 178 20.82 -18.70 17.16
N ASP A 179 20.67 -19.41 18.28
CA ASP A 179 21.02 -20.85 18.38
C ASP A 179 19.87 -21.73 18.91
N ASP A 180 18.79 -21.16 19.49
CA ASP A 180 17.72 -21.95 20.10
C ASP A 180 16.41 -21.93 19.29
N THR A 181 16.19 -23.02 18.55
CA THR A 181 15.05 -23.25 17.65
C THR A 181 13.69 -23.31 18.36
N LYS A 182 13.66 -23.57 19.68
CA LYS A 182 12.39 -23.66 20.44
C LYS A 182 11.72 -22.32 20.67
N THR A 183 12.50 -21.26 20.93
CA THR A 183 11.95 -19.93 21.21
C THR A 183 11.44 -19.25 19.93
N LEU A 184 12.05 -19.60 18.79
CA LEU A 184 11.62 -19.26 17.44
C LEU A 184 10.22 -19.82 17.14
N GLN A 185 10.00 -21.11 17.39
CA GLN A 185 8.72 -21.76 17.13
C GLN A 185 7.60 -21.16 18.00
N GLN A 186 7.86 -20.92 19.28
CA GLN A 186 6.88 -20.29 20.18
C GLN A 186 6.50 -18.87 19.75
N ALA A 187 7.47 -18.07 19.30
CA ALA A 187 7.18 -16.73 18.78
C ALA A 187 6.38 -16.77 17.48
N ILE A 188 6.59 -17.78 16.62
CA ILE A 188 5.80 -18.01 15.41
C ILE A 188 4.38 -18.48 15.76
N ASP A 189 4.25 -19.37 16.74
CA ASP A 189 2.96 -19.92 17.20
C ASP A 189 2.09 -18.86 17.92
N GLU A 190 2.69 -17.79 18.45
CA GLU A 190 1.97 -16.63 19.01
C GLU A 190 1.50 -15.64 17.93
N LEU A 191 1.93 -15.80 16.69
CA LEU A 191 1.43 -14.98 15.60
C LEU A 191 0.03 -15.45 15.22
N PRO A 192 -0.92 -14.54 14.94
CA PRO A 192 -2.24 -14.96 14.48
C PRO A 192 -2.16 -15.86 13.23
N ASP A 193 -3.05 -16.83 13.07
CA ASP A 193 -2.96 -17.93 12.07
C ASP A 193 -2.83 -17.46 10.61
N ASN A 194 -3.16 -16.19 10.33
CA ASN A 194 -2.94 -15.56 9.03
C ASN A 194 -1.50 -15.07 8.83
N VAL A 195 -0.57 -15.40 9.74
CA VAL A 195 0.81 -14.90 9.75
C VAL A 195 1.85 -15.89 9.26
N GLN A 196 2.38 -15.61 8.07
CA GLN A 196 3.61 -16.18 7.55
C GLN A 196 4.65 -15.08 7.37
N ILE A 197 5.78 -15.22 8.05
CA ILE A 197 6.93 -14.30 7.90
C ILE A 197 7.92 -14.97 6.94
N GLY A 198 7.97 -14.48 5.71
CA GLY A 198 9.01 -14.84 4.76
C GLY A 198 10.15 -13.83 4.84
N PHE A 199 11.36 -14.30 5.12
CA PHE A 199 12.55 -13.52 4.78
C PHE A 199 12.73 -13.64 3.28
N GLY A 200 12.38 -12.60 2.53
CA GLY A 200 12.70 -12.53 1.12
C GLY A 200 14.21 -12.51 0.97
N GLU A 201 14.82 -13.64 0.62
CA GLU A 201 16.05 -13.57 -0.16
C GLU A 201 15.68 -12.80 -1.43
N ALA A 202 16.48 -11.80 -1.78
CA ALA A 202 16.37 -11.09 -3.05
C ALA A 202 16.71 -12.06 -4.19
N HIS A 203 15.85 -13.05 -4.43
CA HIS A 203 15.94 -13.92 -5.58
C HIS A 203 15.22 -13.23 -6.72
N ALA A 204 16.04 -12.65 -7.60
CA ALA A 204 15.75 -12.64 -9.02
C ALA A 204 15.10 -13.98 -9.40
N ARG A 205 14.08 -13.95 -10.25
CA ARG A 205 13.39 -15.19 -10.62
C ARG A 205 14.44 -16.11 -11.28
N PRO A 206 14.40 -17.44 -11.06
CA PRO A 206 15.27 -18.37 -11.78
C PRO A 206 15.16 -18.22 -13.31
N GLU A 207 14.04 -17.67 -13.78
CA GLU A 207 13.72 -17.34 -15.17
C GLU A 207 14.59 -16.21 -15.75
N ASP A 208 15.21 -15.39 -14.90
CA ASP A 208 16.07 -14.26 -15.30
C ASP A 208 17.53 -14.69 -15.55
N TYR A 209 17.87 -15.98 -15.39
CA TYR A 209 19.22 -16.55 -15.60
C TYR A 209 19.30 -17.60 -16.73
N GLU A 210 18.24 -17.84 -17.50
CA GLU A 210 18.34 -18.64 -18.74
C GLU A 210 18.79 -17.76 -19.91
N GLY A 211 20.08 -17.43 -19.95
CA GLY A 211 20.64 -16.68 -21.08
C GLY A 211 22.15 -16.46 -21.09
N MET A 212 22.89 -16.87 -20.05
CA MET A 212 24.35 -16.73 -20.05
C MET A 212 25.02 -18.03 -19.63
N GLU A 213 24.94 -19.04 -20.50
CA GLU A 213 26.03 -20.02 -20.61
C GLU A 213 26.59 -20.07 -22.04
N ALA A 214 27.91 -19.99 -22.06
CA ALA A 214 28.84 -20.45 -23.09
C ALA A 214 28.84 -19.73 -24.46
N GLN A 215 29.73 -18.74 -24.58
CA GLN A 215 30.64 -18.73 -25.73
C GLN A 215 32.08 -18.66 -25.23
N ASN A 216 32.86 -19.66 -25.65
CA ASN A 216 34.31 -19.74 -25.57
C ASN A 216 34.98 -18.55 -26.25
#